data_AF-A0A958LLR9-F1
#
_entry.id   AF-A0A958LLR9-F1
#
_cell.length_a   1.000
_cell.length_b   1.000
_cell.length_c   1.000
_cell.angle_alpha   90.00
_cell.angle_beta   90.00
_cell.angle_gamma   90.00
#
_symmetry.space_group_name_H-M   'P 1'
#
loop_
_entity.id
_entity.type
_entity.pdbx_description
1 polymer ?
#
loop_
_entity_poly.entity_id
_entity_poly.type
_entity_poly.pdbx_seq_one_letter_code
_entity_poly.pdbx_strand_id
1 'polypeptide(L)'
;MFLFVDGLGGAVGGLVSKGEGTPLIDHPSIRILNQVLADRKAKNPAYSLRALARDLGIGATSLSDALNGKRQLSKTSLRRMAEKLELSPLERDQIFSHSQLSKLQFEEVERLELKEDTFRLIADWYYLAIMNLGKMKNCRADAKWLANRLGISQVEAHTALDRLLRLNLVETRRGRLVRTARPLATSRDIPSEAVRRHHRGNLQLAEKALDETPVELREFSSTTVATNPKNLKKAKDYLMKAKHRVAAILESGEPTEVYTLSFQLFPLTEVKGENQ
;
A
#
# COMPACT_ATOMS: atom_id res chain seq x y z
N MET A 1 -23.69 -69.18 -3.73
CA MET A 1 -24.37 -69.92 -2.65
C MET A 1 -24.79 -68.89 -1.60
N PHE A 2 -26.09 -68.53 -1.64
CA PHE A 2 -26.89 -67.75 -0.66
C PHE A 2 -26.47 -66.28 -0.35
N LEU A 3 -27.35 -65.28 -0.22
CA LEU A 3 -28.76 -65.06 -0.58
C LEU A 3 -29.03 -63.54 -0.39
N PHE A 4 -29.94 -62.99 -1.18
CA PHE A 4 -30.62 -61.69 -0.99
C PHE A 4 -31.42 -61.63 0.32
N VAL A 5 -31.49 -60.46 0.96
CA VAL A 5 -32.71 -59.95 1.63
C VAL A 5 -32.77 -58.41 1.51
N ASP A 6 -33.81 -57.91 0.86
CA ASP A 6 -34.26 -56.52 0.82
C ASP A 6 -35.01 -56.12 2.11
N GLY A 7 -35.02 -54.82 2.43
CA GLY A 7 -36.24 -54.18 2.95
C GLY A 7 -36.15 -53.16 4.09
N LEU A 8 -36.48 -51.91 3.74
CA LEU A 8 -37.27 -50.90 4.48
C LEU A 8 -36.59 -49.97 5.52
N GLY A 9 -36.44 -48.71 5.10
CA GLY A 9 -37.27 -47.61 5.65
C GLY A 9 -36.86 -46.95 6.96
N GLY A 10 -36.20 -45.79 6.88
CA GLY A 10 -36.02 -44.89 8.01
C GLY A 10 -35.29 -43.60 7.64
N ALA A 11 -36.02 -42.64 7.08
CA ALA A 11 -35.52 -41.28 6.88
C ALA A 11 -35.29 -40.61 8.23
N VAL A 12 -34.02 -40.49 8.65
CA VAL A 12 -33.64 -39.63 9.78
C VAL A 12 -33.10 -38.33 9.20
N GLY A 13 -33.97 -37.32 9.18
CA GLY A 13 -33.59 -35.94 8.91
C GLY A 13 -32.64 -35.45 9.99
N GLY A 14 -31.34 -35.53 9.71
CA GLY A 14 -30.30 -34.86 10.49
C GLY A 14 -30.42 -33.36 10.29
N LEU A 15 -30.93 -32.68 11.31
CA LEU A 15 -30.91 -31.23 11.47
C LEU A 15 -29.49 -30.70 11.20
N VAL A 16 -29.33 -30.03 10.06
CA VAL A 16 -28.16 -29.19 9.77
C VAL A 16 -28.20 -28.04 10.77
N SER A 17 -27.37 -28.16 11.81
CA SER A 17 -27.02 -27.08 12.72
C SER A 17 -26.51 -25.89 11.88
N LYS A 18 -27.30 -24.82 11.83
CA LYS A 18 -26.92 -23.53 11.26
C LYS A 18 -25.59 -23.10 11.87
N GLY A 19 -24.63 -22.74 11.02
CA GLY A 19 -23.35 -22.20 11.44
C GLY A 19 -23.57 -20.98 12.33
N GLU A 20 -23.06 -21.05 13.55
CA GLU A 20 -22.95 -19.91 14.46
C GLU A 20 -21.97 -18.91 13.85
N GLY A 21 -22.52 -17.86 13.23
CA GLY A 21 -21.75 -16.74 12.73
C GLY A 21 -21.23 -15.92 13.91
N THR A 22 -19.93 -15.61 13.88
CA THR A 22 -19.27 -14.65 14.75
C THR A 22 -20.13 -13.38 14.92
N PRO A 23 -20.21 -12.77 16.12
CA PRO A 23 -20.97 -11.54 16.31
C PRO A 23 -20.57 -10.49 15.27
N LEU A 24 -21.57 -9.85 14.67
CA LEU A 24 -21.39 -8.85 13.59
C LEU A 24 -20.40 -7.73 13.94
N ILE A 25 -20.10 -7.52 15.22
CA ILE A 25 -19.21 -6.48 15.77
C ILE A 25 -17.71 -6.81 15.53
N ASP A 26 -17.33 -8.08 15.37
CA ASP A 26 -15.91 -8.51 15.27
C ASP A 26 -15.39 -8.66 13.82
N HIS A 27 -16.15 -8.22 12.83
CA HIS A 27 -15.73 -8.29 11.43
C HIS A 27 -14.47 -7.42 11.18
N PRO A 28 -13.42 -7.90 10.47
CA PRO A 28 -12.20 -7.15 10.19
C PRO A 28 -12.43 -5.76 9.59
N SER A 29 -13.47 -5.61 8.75
CA SER A 29 -13.83 -4.31 8.19
C SER A 29 -14.23 -3.28 9.26
N ILE A 30 -14.90 -3.68 10.34
CA ILE A 30 -15.31 -2.78 11.43
C ILE A 30 -14.08 -2.33 12.22
N ARG A 31 -13.15 -3.25 12.50
CA ARG A 31 -11.88 -2.92 13.17
C ARG A 31 -11.08 -1.89 12.37
N ILE A 32 -10.92 -2.12 11.07
CA ILE A 32 -10.23 -1.19 10.17
C ILE A 32 -10.93 0.18 10.14
N LEU A 33 -12.26 0.22 10.03
CA LEU A 33 -13.02 1.47 9.99
C LEU A 33 -12.91 2.27 11.29
N ASN A 34 -12.95 1.59 12.45
CA ASN A 34 -12.77 2.22 13.75
C ASN A 34 -11.37 2.83 13.90
N GLN A 35 -10.33 2.11 13.47
CA GLN A 35 -8.96 2.63 13.49
C GLN A 35 -8.83 3.88 12.62
N VAL A 36 -9.31 3.82 11.37
CA VAL A 36 -9.24 4.97 10.45
C VAL A 36 -10.00 6.18 10.98
N LEU A 37 -11.17 5.96 11.59
CA LEU A 37 -11.95 7.05 12.18
C LEU A 37 -11.18 7.70 13.34
N ALA A 38 -10.54 6.91 14.20
CA ALA A 38 -9.71 7.40 15.30
C ALA A 38 -8.51 8.21 14.79
N ASP A 39 -7.77 7.70 13.80
CA ASP A 39 -6.59 8.38 13.24
C ASP A 39 -6.95 9.72 12.59
N ARG A 40 -8.08 9.79 11.87
CA ARG A 40 -8.55 11.03 11.24
C ARG A 40 -9.06 12.03 12.28
N LYS A 41 -9.71 11.57 13.35
CA LYS A 41 -10.12 12.41 14.47
C LYS A 41 -8.93 12.97 15.25
N ALA A 42 -7.86 12.19 15.42
CA ALA A 42 -6.64 12.65 16.07
C ALA A 42 -6.01 13.85 15.34
N LYS A 43 -6.10 13.88 14.01
CA LYS A 43 -5.61 15.00 13.17
C LYS A 43 -6.61 16.16 13.07
N ASN A 44 -7.90 15.85 13.07
CA ASN A 44 -8.98 16.82 12.99
C ASN A 44 -10.11 16.40 13.94
N PRO A 45 -10.21 16.98 15.15
CA PRO A 45 -11.23 16.62 16.13
C PRO A 45 -12.68 16.77 15.63
N ALA A 46 -12.92 17.66 14.64
CA ALA A 46 -14.24 17.84 14.03
C ALA A 46 -14.59 16.75 12.98
N TYR A 47 -13.65 15.85 12.67
CA TYR A 47 -13.87 14.78 11.71
C TYR A 47 -14.95 13.81 12.21
N SER A 48 -16.04 13.69 11.44
CA SER A 48 -17.23 12.96 11.85
C SER A 48 -17.40 11.64 11.10
N LEU A 49 -18.28 10.78 11.62
CA LEU A 49 -18.69 9.56 10.93
C LEU A 49 -19.29 9.85 9.54
N ARG A 50 -20.02 10.97 9.40
CA ARG A 50 -20.57 11.41 8.11
C ARG A 50 -19.48 11.81 7.12
N ALA A 51 -18.41 12.46 7.61
CA ALA A 51 -17.24 12.76 6.77
C ALA A 51 -16.56 11.46 6.29
N LEU A 52 -16.39 10.47 7.16
CA LEU A 52 -15.89 9.16 6.76
C LEU A 52 -16.79 8.47 5.72
N ALA A 53 -18.10 8.47 5.93
CA ALA A 53 -19.06 7.90 4.99
C ALA A 53 -18.95 8.55 3.60
N ARG A 54 -18.88 9.89 3.55
CA ARG A 54 -18.67 10.66 2.31
C ARG A 54 -17.36 10.29 1.64
N ASP A 55 -16.26 10.27 2.39
CA ASP A 55 -14.92 10.00 1.84
C ASP A 55 -14.80 8.57 1.28
N LEU A 56 -15.50 7.61 1.90
CA LEU A 56 -15.61 6.23 1.43
C LEU A 56 -16.64 6.04 0.31
N GLY A 57 -17.51 7.01 0.07
CA GLY A 57 -18.66 6.85 -0.84
C GLY A 57 -19.65 5.78 -0.36
N ILE A 58 -19.82 5.64 0.95
CA ILE A 58 -20.76 4.71 1.61
C ILE A 58 -21.87 5.55 2.26
N GLY A 59 -23.12 5.07 2.24
CA GLY A 59 -24.22 5.75 2.93
C GLY A 59 -23.94 5.87 4.44
N ALA A 60 -24.15 7.06 5.02
CA ALA A 60 -23.86 7.30 6.44
C ALA A 60 -24.64 6.36 7.38
N THR A 61 -25.90 6.04 7.04
CA THR A 61 -26.70 5.05 7.77
C THR A 61 -26.07 3.66 7.67
N SER A 62 -25.71 3.20 6.46
CA SER A 62 -25.08 1.90 6.26
C SER A 62 -23.75 1.76 7.01
N LEU A 63 -22.94 2.82 7.04
CA LEU A 63 -21.68 2.83 7.77
C LEU A 63 -21.93 2.80 9.29
N SER A 64 -22.90 3.57 9.78
CA SER A 64 -23.30 3.58 11.19
C SER A 64 -23.86 2.24 11.64
N ASP A 65 -24.73 1.61 10.85
CA ASP A 65 -25.30 0.31 11.16
C ASP A 65 -24.22 -0.78 11.19
N ALA A 66 -23.23 -0.69 10.30
CA ALA A 66 -22.08 -1.58 10.32
C ALA A 66 -21.22 -1.43 11.57
N LEU A 67 -20.83 -0.20 11.93
CA LEU A 67 -20.00 0.04 13.12
C LEU A 67 -20.68 -0.37 14.43
N ASN A 68 -22.01 -0.29 14.49
CA ASN A 68 -22.79 -0.72 15.64
C ASN A 68 -23.16 -2.22 15.59
N GLY A 69 -22.64 -2.99 14.62
CA GLY A 69 -22.92 -4.41 14.48
C GLY A 69 -24.35 -4.76 14.08
N LYS A 70 -25.15 -3.79 13.62
CA LYS A 70 -26.55 -4.00 13.21
C LYS A 70 -26.65 -4.63 11.82
N ARG A 71 -25.68 -4.37 10.92
CA ARG A 71 -25.71 -4.89 9.54
C ARG A 71 -24.31 -5.01 8.94
N GLN A 72 -24.05 -6.07 8.16
CA GLN A 72 -22.80 -6.15 7.38
C GLN A 72 -22.78 -5.15 6.23
N LEU A 73 -21.58 -4.68 5.89
CA LEU A 73 -21.36 -3.92 4.67
C LEU A 73 -21.55 -4.83 3.45
N SER A 74 -22.23 -4.30 2.43
CA SER A 74 -22.36 -5.00 1.15
C SER A 74 -20.98 -5.17 0.48
N LYS A 75 -20.85 -6.18 -0.41
CA LYS A 75 -19.61 -6.38 -1.19
C LYS A 75 -19.19 -5.13 -1.96
N THR A 76 -20.14 -4.34 -2.45
CA THR A 76 -19.83 -3.07 -3.14
C THR A 76 -19.29 -2.02 -2.18
N SER A 77 -19.84 -1.92 -0.97
CA SER A 77 -19.30 -1.04 0.09
C SER A 77 -17.91 -1.48 0.56
N LEU A 78 -17.66 -2.78 0.69
CA LEU A 78 -16.34 -3.33 1.03
C LEU A 78 -15.30 -3.04 -0.06
N ARG A 79 -15.67 -3.11 -1.35
CA ARG A 79 -14.77 -2.72 -2.44
C ARG A 79 -14.44 -1.22 -2.40
N ARG A 80 -15.45 -0.36 -2.23
CA ARG A 80 -15.24 1.09 -2.07
C ARG A 80 -14.33 1.39 -0.88
N MET A 81 -14.56 0.71 0.25
CA MET A 81 -13.70 0.80 1.43
C MET A 81 -12.25 0.38 1.10
N ALA A 82 -12.05 -0.79 0.48
CA ALA A 82 -10.72 -1.27 0.10
C ALA A 82 -9.95 -0.31 -0.80
N GLU A 83 -10.65 0.31 -1.76
CA GLU A 83 -10.07 1.27 -2.70
C GLU A 83 -9.79 2.62 -2.06
N LYS A 84 -10.73 3.16 -1.26
CA LYS A 84 -10.61 4.50 -0.68
C LYS A 84 -9.68 4.56 0.54
N LEU A 85 -9.55 3.44 1.26
CA LEU A 85 -8.63 3.31 2.39
C LEU A 85 -7.27 2.76 1.99
N GLU A 86 -7.07 2.48 0.70
CA GLU A 86 -5.80 2.02 0.19
C GLU A 86 -5.34 0.68 0.80
N LEU A 87 -6.31 -0.22 1.04
CA LEU A 87 -6.05 -1.47 1.76
C LEU A 87 -5.11 -2.39 0.97
N SER A 88 -4.24 -3.05 1.72
CA SER A 88 -3.27 -4.00 1.21
C SER A 88 -3.93 -5.32 0.76
N PRO A 89 -3.25 -6.19 0.00
CA PRO A 89 -3.80 -7.48 -0.40
C PRO A 89 -4.30 -8.32 0.77
N LEU A 90 -3.56 -8.34 1.89
CA LEU A 90 -3.95 -9.08 3.08
C LEU A 90 -5.19 -8.48 3.75
N GLU A 91 -5.24 -7.16 3.92
CA GLU A 91 -6.40 -6.46 4.50
C GLU A 91 -7.66 -6.64 3.63
N ARG A 92 -7.49 -6.64 2.29
CA ARG A 92 -8.57 -6.94 1.35
C ARG A 92 -9.09 -8.36 1.53
N ASP A 93 -8.19 -9.34 1.57
CA ASP A 93 -8.60 -10.73 1.77
C ASP A 93 -9.33 -10.89 3.10
N GLN A 94 -8.82 -10.30 4.19
CA GLN A 94 -9.48 -10.33 5.51
C GLN A 94 -10.92 -9.81 5.49
N ILE A 95 -11.22 -8.75 4.73
CA ILE A 95 -12.57 -8.19 4.68
C ILE A 95 -13.51 -8.92 3.69
N PHE A 96 -12.99 -9.66 2.71
CA PHE A 96 -13.80 -10.37 1.72
C PHE A 96 -13.97 -11.87 2.02
N SER A 97 -12.97 -12.47 2.67
CA SER A 97 -12.82 -13.90 2.92
C SER A 97 -13.14 -14.28 4.37
N HIS A 98 -13.93 -13.45 5.09
CA HIS A 98 -14.28 -13.60 6.51
C HIS A 98 -14.87 -14.98 6.89
N SER A 99 -15.12 -15.87 5.92
CA SER A 99 -15.50 -17.26 6.14
C SER A 99 -14.34 -18.28 6.27
N GLN A 100 -13.06 -17.98 6.00
CA GLN A 100 -12.04 -19.06 5.90
C GLN A 100 -10.59 -18.74 6.33
N LEU A 101 -10.31 -17.68 7.09
CA LEU A 101 -8.97 -17.51 7.67
C LEU A 101 -8.55 -18.68 8.60
N SER A 102 -9.50 -19.48 9.09
CA SER A 102 -9.24 -20.66 9.91
C SER A 102 -8.87 -21.93 9.11
N LYS A 103 -8.86 -21.90 7.77
CA LYS A 103 -8.54 -23.06 6.90
C LYS A 103 -7.61 -22.74 5.72
N LEU A 104 -6.85 -21.65 5.78
CA LEU A 104 -5.85 -21.37 4.73
C LEU A 104 -4.75 -22.45 4.78
N GLN A 105 -4.52 -23.11 3.65
CA GLN A 105 -3.37 -24.00 3.48
C GLN A 105 -2.08 -23.15 3.53
N PHE A 106 -0.97 -23.72 4.01
CA PHE A 106 0.30 -23.03 4.20
C PHE A 106 0.75 -22.24 2.95
N GLU A 107 0.58 -22.82 1.76
CA GLU A 107 0.91 -22.19 0.47
C GLU A 107 0.11 -20.91 0.18
N GLU A 108 -1.14 -20.83 0.63
CA GLU A 108 -1.99 -19.66 0.40
C GLU A 108 -1.63 -18.50 1.33
N VAL A 109 -1.27 -18.82 2.58
CA VAL A 109 -0.73 -17.84 3.55
C VAL A 109 0.58 -17.28 3.04
N GLU A 110 1.53 -18.13 2.65
CA GLU A 110 2.83 -17.71 2.11
C GLU A 110 2.66 -16.83 0.87
N ARG A 111 1.75 -17.20 -0.04
CA ARG A 111 1.44 -16.40 -1.23
C ARG A 111 0.86 -15.03 -0.89
N LEU A 112 -0.01 -14.94 0.11
CA LEU A 112 -0.59 -13.67 0.56
C LEU A 112 0.46 -12.79 1.24
N GLU A 113 1.32 -13.37 2.06
CA GLU A 113 2.45 -12.67 2.69
C GLU A 113 3.41 -12.11 1.64
N LEU A 114 3.79 -12.89 0.62
CA LEU A 114 4.63 -12.42 -0.48
C LEU A 114 3.99 -11.26 -1.25
N LYS A 115 2.67 -11.29 -1.44
CA LYS A 115 1.93 -10.18 -2.08
C LYS A 115 1.89 -8.94 -1.20
N GLU A 116 1.65 -9.10 0.09
CA GLU A 116 1.69 -8.02 1.08
C GLU A 116 3.07 -7.37 1.10
N ASP A 117 4.12 -8.19 1.14
CA ASP A 117 5.49 -7.71 1.13
C ASP A 117 5.83 -6.94 -0.13
N THR A 118 5.47 -7.49 -1.29
CA THR A 118 5.64 -6.81 -2.58
C THR A 118 4.88 -5.49 -2.63
N PHE A 119 3.66 -5.47 -2.06
CA PHE A 119 2.89 -4.24 -1.92
C PHE A 119 3.64 -3.21 -1.07
N ARG A 120 4.13 -3.58 0.11
CA ARG A 120 4.85 -2.68 1.03
C ARG A 120 6.15 -2.14 0.43
N LEU A 121 6.89 -2.99 -0.27
CA LEU A 121 8.12 -2.61 -0.98
C LEU A 121 7.90 -1.45 -1.95
N ILE A 122 6.75 -1.43 -2.64
CA ILE A 122 6.39 -0.36 -3.56
C ILE A 122 5.78 0.80 -2.78
N ALA A 123 4.88 0.53 -1.85
CA ALA A 123 4.04 1.51 -1.18
C ALA A 123 4.82 2.49 -0.31
N ASP A 124 5.80 2.00 0.44
CA ASP A 124 6.52 2.79 1.41
C ASP A 124 7.90 3.18 0.85
N TRP A 125 8.17 4.48 0.74
CA TRP A 125 9.35 5.02 0.04
C TRP A 125 10.68 4.54 0.65
N TYR A 126 10.70 4.29 1.96
CA TYR A 126 11.93 3.99 2.69
C TYR A 126 12.51 2.62 2.32
N TYR A 127 11.74 1.67 1.77
CA TYR A 127 12.30 0.41 1.25
C TYR A 127 13.31 0.67 0.13
N LEU A 128 12.94 1.51 -0.84
CA LEU A 128 13.83 1.89 -1.94
C LEU A 128 15.02 2.70 -1.44
N ALA A 129 14.82 3.55 -0.43
CA ALA A 129 15.90 4.32 0.17
C ALA A 129 16.93 3.41 0.88
N ILE A 130 16.47 2.46 1.71
CA ILE A 130 17.34 1.49 2.40
C ILE A 130 18.10 0.62 1.39
N MET A 131 17.44 0.16 0.32
CA MET A 131 18.08 -0.57 -0.76
C MET A 131 19.19 0.25 -1.46
N ASN A 132 19.01 1.56 -1.64
CA ASN A 132 20.02 2.43 -2.24
C ASN A 132 21.13 2.80 -1.25
N LEU A 133 20.85 2.92 0.06
CA LEU A 133 21.88 3.05 1.10
C LEU A 133 22.84 1.85 1.04
N GLY A 134 22.35 0.65 0.75
CA GLY A 134 23.17 -0.56 0.55
C GLY A 134 24.20 -0.50 -0.59
N LYS A 135 24.17 0.53 -1.46
CA LYS A 135 25.22 0.77 -2.46
C LYS A 135 26.43 1.51 -1.90
N MET A 136 26.31 2.13 -0.71
CA MET A 136 27.35 3.00 -0.15
C MET A 136 28.45 2.23 0.58
N LYS A 137 29.68 2.74 0.55
CA LYS A 137 30.81 2.10 1.25
C LYS A 137 30.66 2.06 2.77
N ASN A 138 30.00 3.05 3.37
CA ASN A 138 29.82 3.18 4.81
C ASN A 138 28.46 2.66 5.31
N CYS A 139 27.70 1.95 4.47
CA CYS A 139 26.40 1.44 4.84
C CYS A 139 26.49 0.39 5.97
N ARG A 140 25.61 0.50 6.96
CA ARG A 140 25.49 -0.44 8.09
C ARG A 140 24.16 -1.15 8.03
N ALA A 141 24.16 -2.48 8.20
CA ALA A 141 22.95 -3.27 8.38
C ALA A 141 22.42 -3.12 9.82
N ASP A 142 22.12 -1.88 10.21
CA ASP A 142 21.72 -1.51 11.57
C ASP A 142 20.47 -0.61 11.52
N ALA A 143 19.40 -1.02 12.19
CA ALA A 143 18.12 -0.32 12.16
C ALA A 143 18.23 1.11 12.72
N LYS A 144 19.05 1.32 13.76
CA LYS A 144 19.26 2.65 14.35
C LYS A 144 19.97 3.58 13.36
N TRP A 145 21.01 3.09 12.68
CA TRP A 145 21.72 3.84 11.65
C TRP A 145 20.79 4.19 10.47
N LEU A 146 20.00 3.24 9.99
CA LEU A 146 19.03 3.46 8.91
C LEU A 146 17.96 4.49 9.29
N ALA A 147 17.39 4.36 10.49
CA ALA A 147 16.41 5.29 11.04
C ALA A 147 16.95 6.72 11.07
N ASN A 148 18.17 6.89 11.59
CA ASN A 148 18.81 8.20 11.67
C ASN A 148 19.13 8.79 10.29
N ARG A 149 19.61 7.98 9.34
CA ARG A 149 19.95 8.46 7.99
C ARG A 149 18.74 8.88 7.17
N LEU A 150 17.58 8.27 7.40
CA LEU A 150 16.37 8.50 6.62
C LEU A 150 15.32 9.34 7.34
N GLY A 151 15.49 9.62 8.63
CA GLY A 151 14.51 10.35 9.43
C GLY A 151 13.20 9.58 9.62
N ILE A 152 13.29 8.25 9.73
CA ILE A 152 12.17 7.34 10.05
C ILE A 152 12.31 6.78 11.47
N SER A 153 11.27 6.16 12.01
CA SER A 153 11.36 5.51 13.32
C SER A 153 12.25 4.26 13.29
N GLN A 154 12.85 3.91 14.44
CA GLN A 154 13.63 2.67 14.55
C GLN A 154 12.79 1.43 14.30
N VAL A 155 11.50 1.45 14.66
CA VAL A 155 10.55 0.36 14.41
C VAL A 155 10.32 0.18 12.90
N GLU A 156 10.10 1.27 12.17
CA GLU A 156 9.99 1.23 10.70
C GLU A 156 11.28 0.70 10.06
N ALA A 157 12.44 1.20 10.49
CA ALA A 157 13.73 0.77 9.96
C ALA A 157 14.00 -0.73 10.22
N HIS A 158 13.69 -1.22 11.41
CA HIS A 158 13.85 -2.63 11.77
C HIS A 158 12.92 -3.52 10.93
N THR A 159 11.63 -3.19 10.90
CA THR A 159 10.63 -3.90 10.09
C THR A 159 11.00 -3.91 8.61
N ALA A 160 11.52 -2.80 8.11
CA ALA A 160 11.93 -2.67 6.72
C ALA A 160 13.15 -3.54 6.39
N LEU A 161 14.17 -3.50 7.24
CA LEU A 161 15.39 -4.28 7.08
C LEU A 161 15.09 -5.79 7.08
N ASP A 162 14.32 -6.26 8.05
CA ASP A 162 13.93 -7.67 8.16
C ASP A 162 13.16 -8.15 6.92
N ARG A 163 12.22 -7.34 6.43
CA ARG A 163 11.48 -7.63 5.20
C ARG A 163 12.39 -7.67 3.98
N LEU A 164 13.30 -6.72 3.82
CA LEU A 164 14.23 -6.70 2.68
C LEU A 164 15.18 -7.90 2.69
N LEU A 165 15.64 -8.33 3.87
CA LEU A 165 16.46 -9.53 4.05
C LEU A 165 15.66 -10.80 3.71
N ARG A 166 14.43 -10.93 4.24
CA ARG A 166 13.56 -12.09 3.98
C ARG A 166 13.24 -12.25 2.49
N LEU A 167 13.07 -11.13 1.77
CA LEU A 167 12.80 -11.13 0.33
C LEU A 167 14.06 -11.26 -0.54
N ASN A 168 15.24 -11.44 0.08
CA ASN A 168 16.53 -11.52 -0.60
C ASN A 168 16.80 -10.31 -1.52
N LEU A 169 16.32 -9.12 -1.14
CA LEU A 169 16.57 -7.86 -1.87
C LEU A 169 17.85 -7.16 -1.40
N VAL A 170 18.24 -7.46 -0.16
CA VAL A 170 19.50 -7.08 0.45
C VAL A 170 20.05 -8.27 1.24
N GLU A 171 21.33 -8.24 1.54
CA GLU A 171 22.01 -9.20 2.40
C GLU A 171 22.95 -8.46 3.36
N THR A 172 23.33 -9.11 4.46
CA THR A 172 24.34 -8.57 5.38
C THR A 172 25.68 -9.26 5.15
N ARG A 173 26.70 -8.49 4.77
CA ARG A 173 28.09 -8.97 4.60
C ARG A 173 29.02 -8.20 5.51
N ARG A 174 29.64 -8.87 6.49
CA ARG A 174 30.57 -8.25 7.45
C ARG A 174 29.97 -7.01 8.15
N GLY A 175 28.69 -7.10 8.55
CA GLY A 175 27.95 -6.01 9.19
C GLY A 175 27.47 -4.89 8.26
N ARG A 176 27.74 -5.00 6.96
CA ARG A 176 27.30 -4.04 5.94
C ARG A 176 26.11 -4.56 5.17
N LEU A 177 25.18 -3.66 4.87
CA LEU A 177 24.07 -3.94 3.98
C LEU A 177 24.58 -3.93 2.53
N VAL A 178 24.28 -4.98 1.78
CA VAL A 178 24.62 -5.10 0.36
C VAL A 178 23.36 -5.39 -0.42
N ARG A 179 23.12 -4.65 -1.51
CA ARG A 179 21.96 -4.88 -2.37
C ARG A 179 22.20 -6.09 -3.28
N THR A 180 21.27 -7.03 -3.29
CA THR A 180 21.33 -8.26 -4.11
C THR A 180 20.43 -8.18 -5.34
N ALA A 181 19.33 -7.42 -5.26
CA ALA A 181 18.35 -7.32 -6.33
C ALA A 181 18.61 -6.20 -7.34
N ARG A 182 18.03 -6.33 -8.54
CA ARG A 182 17.93 -5.27 -9.54
C ARG A 182 17.02 -4.13 -9.04
N PRO A 183 17.13 -2.91 -9.59
CA PRO A 183 16.25 -1.81 -9.20
C PRO A 183 14.78 -2.21 -9.37
N LEU A 184 13.98 -2.02 -8.32
CA LEU A 184 12.54 -2.15 -8.41
C LEU A 184 12.02 -0.98 -9.26
N ALA A 185 11.44 -1.29 -10.42
CA ALA A 185 10.77 -0.29 -11.25
C ALA A 185 9.27 -0.34 -10.95
N THR A 186 8.67 0.80 -10.63
CA THR A 186 7.22 0.92 -10.61
C THR A 186 6.70 0.80 -12.05
N SER A 187 5.75 -0.11 -12.26
CA SER A 187 5.13 -0.33 -13.57
C SER A 187 4.37 0.92 -14.04
N ARG A 188 4.35 1.14 -15.36
CA ARG A 188 3.60 2.25 -15.98
C ARG A 188 2.11 1.96 -16.01
N ASP A 189 1.31 2.98 -15.72
CA ASP A 189 -0.12 3.07 -16.02
C ASP A 189 -1.03 1.98 -15.43
N ILE A 190 -0.61 1.31 -14.36
CA ILE A 190 -1.48 0.46 -13.55
C ILE A 190 -1.88 1.26 -12.31
N PRO A 191 -3.18 1.54 -12.07
CA PRO A 191 -3.66 2.09 -10.81
C PRO A 191 -3.42 1.10 -9.67
N SER A 192 -2.18 1.04 -9.21
CA SER A 192 -1.81 0.28 -8.03
C SER A 192 -1.90 1.21 -6.83
N GLU A 193 -2.59 0.73 -5.82
CA GLU A 193 -2.71 1.43 -4.56
C GLU A 193 -1.33 1.71 -3.93
N ALA A 194 -0.42 0.76 -4.05
CA ALA A 194 0.96 0.94 -3.62
C ALA A 194 1.62 2.13 -4.33
N VAL A 195 1.35 2.33 -5.63
CA VAL A 195 1.93 3.43 -6.40
C VAL A 195 1.40 4.79 -5.92
N ARG A 196 0.09 4.90 -5.60
CA ARG A 196 -0.48 6.13 -5.02
C ARG A 196 0.13 6.45 -3.66
N ARG A 197 0.19 5.46 -2.77
CA ARG A 197 0.81 5.61 -1.45
C ARG A 197 2.28 6.04 -1.55
N HIS A 198 3.03 5.43 -2.47
CA HIS A 198 4.41 5.81 -2.75
C HIS A 198 4.55 7.27 -3.19
N HIS A 199 3.76 7.69 -4.18
CA HIS A 199 3.77 9.07 -4.64
C HIS A 199 3.36 10.06 -3.55
N ARG A 200 2.38 9.71 -2.71
CA ARG A 200 1.99 10.54 -1.56
C ARG A 200 3.14 10.70 -0.56
N GLY A 201 3.84 9.61 -0.25
CA GLY A 201 5.04 9.64 0.60
C GLY A 201 6.12 10.55 0.02
N ASN A 202 6.41 10.45 -1.27
CA ASN A 202 7.39 11.32 -1.93
C ASN A 202 6.96 12.79 -1.96
N LEU A 203 5.66 13.08 -2.09
CA LEU A 203 5.14 14.46 -2.01
C LEU A 203 5.32 15.04 -0.61
N GLN A 204 5.09 14.24 0.44
CA GLN A 204 5.32 14.66 1.83
C GLN A 204 6.81 14.90 2.10
N LEU A 205 7.69 14.06 1.55
CA LEU A 205 9.14 14.30 1.61
C LEU A 205 9.53 15.59 0.90
N ALA A 206 8.96 15.86 -0.27
CA ALA A 206 9.22 17.08 -1.03
C ALA A 206 8.72 18.32 -0.27
N GLU A 207 7.52 18.26 0.31
CA GLU A 207 6.99 19.33 1.17
C GLU A 207 7.93 19.61 2.35
N LYS A 208 8.36 18.58 3.08
CA LYS A 208 9.33 18.73 4.18
C LYS A 208 10.68 19.29 3.71
N ALA A 209 11.18 18.82 2.56
CA ALA A 209 12.46 19.28 2.00
C ALA A 209 12.41 20.75 1.54
N LEU A 210 11.24 21.27 1.16
CA LEU A 210 11.05 22.68 0.81
C LEU A 210 11.42 23.60 1.99
N ASP A 211 11.07 23.19 3.21
CA ASP A 211 11.28 23.96 4.44
C ASP A 211 12.62 23.66 5.12
N GLU A 212 13.05 22.39 5.12
CA GLU A 212 14.19 21.96 5.95
C GLU A 212 15.51 21.77 5.19
N THR A 213 15.47 21.64 3.85
CA THR A 213 16.69 21.37 3.06
C THR A 213 17.26 22.67 2.46
N PRO A 214 18.57 22.95 2.59
CA PRO A 214 19.22 24.10 1.96
C PRO A 214 19.01 24.14 0.45
N VAL A 215 18.93 25.34 -0.13
CA VAL A 215 18.63 25.55 -1.56
C VAL A 215 19.70 24.96 -2.49
N GLU A 216 20.94 24.81 -2.02
CA GLU A 216 22.05 24.22 -2.75
C GLU A 216 21.94 22.70 -2.86
N LEU A 217 21.14 22.07 -1.98
CA LEU A 217 20.94 20.62 -1.90
C LEU A 217 19.59 20.18 -2.47
N ARG A 218 18.74 21.12 -2.92
CA ARG A 218 17.41 20.80 -3.47
C ARG A 218 17.13 21.56 -4.76
N GLU A 219 16.42 20.90 -5.67
CA GLU A 219 15.93 21.51 -6.90
C GLU A 219 14.40 21.48 -6.89
N PHE A 220 13.78 22.66 -6.79
CA PHE A 220 12.32 22.83 -6.87
C PHE A 220 12.01 23.80 -8.00
N SER A 221 11.43 23.28 -9.08
CA SER A 221 11.05 24.05 -10.25
C SER A 221 9.65 23.68 -10.72
N SER A 222 8.91 24.67 -11.17
CA SER A 222 7.56 24.48 -11.73
C SER A 222 7.33 25.37 -12.93
N THR A 223 6.50 24.90 -13.86
CA THR A 223 6.08 25.70 -15.01
C THR A 223 4.61 25.41 -15.27
N THR A 224 3.81 26.47 -15.37
CA THR A 224 2.39 26.36 -15.71
C THR A 224 2.20 26.78 -17.16
N VAL A 225 1.63 25.89 -17.99
CA VAL A 225 1.44 26.12 -19.42
C VAL A 225 0.04 25.74 -19.87
N ALA A 226 -0.54 26.55 -20.76
CA ALA A 226 -1.76 26.16 -21.47
C ALA A 226 -1.43 24.96 -22.36
N THR A 227 -2.03 23.80 -22.06
CA THR A 227 -1.66 22.52 -22.66
C THR A 227 -2.72 22.03 -23.62
N ASN A 228 -2.32 21.61 -24.81
CA ASN A 228 -3.17 20.77 -25.67
C ASN A 228 -3.10 19.30 -25.18
N PRO A 229 -4.20 18.70 -24.68
CA PRO A 229 -4.18 17.34 -24.13
C PRO A 229 -3.65 16.27 -25.10
N LYS A 230 -3.75 16.48 -26.43
CA LYS A 230 -3.20 15.58 -27.46
C LYS A 230 -1.67 15.43 -27.36
N ASN A 231 -0.99 16.40 -26.75
CA ASN A 231 0.47 16.38 -26.55
C ASN A 231 0.90 15.67 -25.26
N LEU A 232 -0.02 15.31 -24.36
CA LEU A 232 0.32 14.75 -23.04
C LEU A 232 1.13 13.46 -23.12
N LYS A 233 0.81 12.56 -24.07
CA LYS A 233 1.56 11.31 -24.25
C LYS A 233 3.03 11.59 -24.59
N LYS A 234 3.28 12.49 -25.54
CA LYS A 234 4.63 12.89 -25.95
C LYS A 234 5.39 13.56 -24.80
N ALA A 235 4.74 14.43 -24.03
CA ALA A 235 5.33 15.08 -22.86
C ALA A 235 5.72 14.06 -21.76
N LYS A 236 4.82 13.12 -21.43
CA LYS A 236 5.10 12.05 -20.46
C LYS A 236 6.29 11.18 -20.89
N ASP A 237 6.35 10.81 -22.18
CA ASP A 237 7.46 10.03 -22.73
C ASP A 237 8.80 10.78 -22.62
N TYR A 238 8.80 12.10 -22.84
CA TYR A 238 9.98 12.94 -22.67
C TYR A 238 10.42 13.05 -21.21
N LEU A 239 9.49 13.34 -20.29
CA LEU A 239 9.78 13.42 -18.85
C LEU A 239 10.38 12.11 -18.32
N MET A 240 9.88 10.96 -18.77
CA MET A 240 10.45 9.67 -18.39
C MET A 240 11.90 9.50 -18.85
N LYS A 241 12.20 9.87 -20.11
CA LYS A 241 13.57 9.83 -20.64
C LYS A 241 14.48 10.80 -19.89
N ALA A 242 14.00 11.99 -19.58
CA ALA A 242 14.73 12.98 -18.78
C ALA A 242 15.06 12.43 -17.38
N LYS A 243 14.06 11.86 -16.69
CA LYS A 243 14.24 11.22 -15.38
C LYS A 243 15.32 10.14 -15.40
N HIS A 244 15.32 9.25 -16.40
CA HIS A 244 16.34 8.21 -16.53
C HIS A 244 17.75 8.78 -16.78
N ARG A 245 17.85 9.84 -17.60
CA ARG A 245 19.13 10.51 -17.86
C ARG A 245 19.68 11.19 -16.62
N VAL A 246 18.85 11.92 -15.88
CA VAL A 246 19.26 12.55 -14.61
C VAL A 246 19.66 11.50 -13.59
N ALA A 247 18.89 10.42 -13.45
CA ALA A 247 19.26 9.31 -12.56
C ALA A 247 20.63 8.72 -12.92
N ALA A 248 20.91 8.48 -14.21
CA ALA A 248 22.21 7.97 -14.65
C ALA A 248 23.38 8.92 -14.33
N ILE A 249 23.16 10.24 -14.37
CA ILE A 249 24.15 11.24 -13.94
C ILE A 249 24.40 11.12 -12.43
N LEU A 250 23.33 11.08 -11.62
CA LEU A 250 23.41 10.99 -10.17
C LEU A 250 24.00 9.66 -9.68
N GLU A 251 23.79 8.58 -10.42
CA GLU A 251 24.35 7.25 -10.11
C GLU A 251 25.81 7.07 -10.57
N SER A 252 26.40 8.08 -11.24
CA SER A 252 27.79 8.01 -11.66
C SER A 252 28.75 8.20 -10.49
N GLY A 253 29.83 7.43 -10.47
CA GLY A 253 30.83 7.48 -9.40
C GLY A 253 30.44 6.70 -8.14
N GLU A 254 31.07 7.06 -7.01
CA GLU A 254 30.82 6.42 -5.73
C GLU A 254 29.67 7.11 -4.99
N PRO A 255 28.56 6.41 -4.68
CA PRO A 255 27.42 7.03 -4.02
C PRO A 255 27.70 7.26 -2.54
N THR A 256 27.43 8.49 -2.08
CA THR A 256 27.56 8.90 -0.67
C THR A 256 26.22 9.28 -0.04
N GLU A 257 25.25 9.69 -0.87
CA GLU A 257 23.91 10.12 -0.44
C GLU A 257 22.80 9.50 -1.29
N VAL A 258 21.58 9.45 -0.75
CA VAL A 258 20.37 8.98 -1.46
C VAL A 258 19.47 10.17 -1.73
N TYR A 259 19.18 10.39 -3.02
CA TYR A 259 18.23 11.40 -3.46
C TYR A 259 16.98 10.74 -4.06
N THR A 260 15.83 11.38 -3.86
CA THR A 260 14.59 11.02 -4.56
C THR A 260 14.32 12.04 -5.65
N LEU A 261 14.33 11.59 -6.92
CA LEU A 261 13.96 12.41 -8.07
C LEU A 261 12.51 12.15 -8.47
N SER A 262 11.67 13.18 -8.43
CA SER A 262 10.25 13.09 -8.80
C SER A 262 9.87 14.17 -9.82
N PHE A 263 9.03 13.80 -10.79
CA PHE A 263 8.39 14.73 -11.72
C PHE A 263 6.89 14.56 -11.63
N GLN A 264 6.15 15.66 -11.49
CA GLN A 264 4.69 15.66 -11.46
C GLN A 264 4.14 16.46 -12.65
N LEU A 265 3.25 15.84 -13.41
CA LEU A 265 2.48 16.48 -14.48
C LEU A 265 1.00 16.16 -14.24
N PHE A 266 0.22 17.16 -13.87
CA PHE A 266 -1.18 17.02 -13.52
C PHE A 266 -1.99 18.20 -14.06
N PRO A 267 -3.28 18.00 -14.37
CA PRO A 267 -4.14 19.11 -14.80
C PRO A 267 -4.43 20.05 -13.61
N LEU A 268 -4.38 21.36 -13.86
CA LEU A 268 -4.87 22.37 -12.91
C LEU A 268 -6.34 22.75 -13.15
N THR A 269 -6.84 22.47 -14.35
CA THR A 269 -8.24 22.69 -14.72
C THR A 269 -9.00 21.37 -14.72
N GLU A 270 -10.32 21.46 -14.58
CA GLU A 270 -11.18 20.33 -14.88
C GLU A 270 -10.98 19.91 -16.34
N VAL A 271 -10.52 18.68 -16.54
CA VAL A 271 -10.37 18.11 -17.88
C VAL A 271 -11.77 17.83 -18.40
N LYS A 272 -12.24 18.66 -19.33
CA LYS A 272 -13.49 18.40 -20.06
C LYS A 272 -13.35 17.04 -20.73
N GLY A 273 -14.09 16.04 -20.24
CA GLY A 273 -14.12 14.72 -20.85
C GLY A 273 -14.62 14.83 -22.28
N GLU A 274 -14.06 14.03 -23.19
CA GLU A 274 -14.68 13.72 -24.48
C GLU A 274 -15.95 12.92 -24.20
N ASN A 275 -17.02 13.60 -23.77
CA ASN A 275 -18.40 13.15 -23.92
C ASN A 275 -19.05 14.04 -24.97
N GLN A 276 -18.69 13.79 -26.24
CA GLN A 276 -19.53 14.01 -27.42
C GLN A 276 -19.28 12.86 -28.40
#